data_AF-N1WAW0-F1
#
_entry.id   AF-N1WAW0-F1
#
_cell.length_a   1.000
_cell.length_b   1.000
_cell.length_c   1.000
_cell.angle_alpha   90.00
_cell.angle_beta   90.00
_cell.angle_gamma   90.00
#
_symmetry.space_group_name_H-M   'P 1'
#
loop_
_entity.id
_entity.type
_entity.pdbx_description
1 polymer ?
#
loop_
_entity_poly.entity_id
_entity_poly.type
_entity_poly.pdbx_seq_one_letter_code
_entity_poly.pdbx_strand_id
1 'polypeptide(L)'
;MTLNEFAKKVLFGSGLEDKLFSPSVRPIDIRSFDFLNIPSLPIRDKKIRTSEQKSKIPRLEQLFNEENRFITLHHFANHELMAIELFAWAILKFQDASASVRFGLYRTLLEEQTHLRLYLSEMKKGGMELGDRPLNSIFWKQIPRMQTLEKFYAVMAVSFEGANLDFSKIYTMAFERFGDLEKAEIMKTVYEDEIKHVRRGYQYIKKQIPDSGNEWDYYLSLIEFPFTPRRAKGYHYFPETRIQAGFSEEFVTKLERYEDEYTGRVNSRILKEVLDLS
;
A
#
# COMPACT_ATOMS: atom_id res chain seq x y z
N MET A 1 15.92 -21.88 -0.45
CA MET A 1 14.46 -21.88 -0.69
C MET A 1 14.15 -21.22 -2.01
N THR A 2 13.04 -21.58 -2.64
CA THR A 2 12.54 -20.96 -3.87
C THR A 2 11.72 -19.72 -3.56
N LEU A 3 11.51 -18.86 -4.55
CA LEU A 3 10.66 -17.67 -4.42
C LEU A 3 9.20 -18.05 -4.10
N ASN A 4 8.72 -19.17 -4.65
CA ASN A 4 7.38 -19.69 -4.35
C ASN A 4 7.28 -20.24 -2.92
N GLU A 5 8.31 -20.91 -2.40
CA GLU A 5 8.36 -21.34 -0.98
C GLU A 5 8.31 -20.15 -0.03
N PHE A 6 9.02 -19.07 -0.37
CA PHE A 6 9.03 -17.83 0.40
C PHE A 6 7.64 -17.21 0.46
N ALA A 7 7.04 -16.98 -0.71
CA ALA A 7 5.70 -16.40 -0.79
C ALA A 7 4.65 -17.29 -0.12
N LYS A 8 4.78 -18.62 -0.19
CA LYS A 8 3.92 -19.55 0.55
C LYS A 8 4.06 -19.38 2.05
N LYS A 9 5.28 -19.29 2.59
CA LYS A 9 5.50 -19.09 4.02
C LYS A 9 4.82 -17.81 4.51
N VAL A 10 5.01 -16.70 3.80
CA VAL A 10 4.37 -15.41 4.13
C VAL A 10 2.85 -15.49 4.03
N LEU A 11 2.32 -16.04 2.94
CA LEU A 11 0.87 -16.03 2.70
C LEU A 11 0.10 -17.01 3.59
N PHE A 12 0.59 -18.25 3.73
CA PHE A 12 -0.09 -19.32 4.45
C PHE A 12 0.27 -19.40 5.94
N GLY A 13 1.39 -18.81 6.36
CA GLY A 13 1.73 -18.70 7.78
C GLY A 13 0.75 -17.79 8.51
N SER A 14 0.32 -18.18 9.70
CA SER A 14 -0.72 -17.46 10.46
C SER A 14 -0.18 -16.35 11.34
N GLY A 15 1.06 -16.49 11.83
CA GLY A 15 1.65 -15.57 12.80
C GLY A 15 2.39 -14.41 12.17
N LEU A 16 2.56 -13.31 12.92
CA LEU A 16 3.29 -12.14 12.46
C LEU A 16 4.75 -12.45 12.08
N GLU A 17 5.37 -13.44 12.73
CA GLU A 17 6.72 -13.93 12.39
C GLU A 17 6.79 -14.51 10.97
N ASP A 18 5.74 -15.20 10.51
CA ASP A 18 5.69 -15.70 9.14
C ASP A 18 5.52 -14.56 8.14
N LYS A 19 4.68 -13.57 8.48
CA LYS A 19 4.44 -12.38 7.66
C LYS A 19 5.70 -11.55 7.51
N LEU A 20 6.51 -11.48 8.57
CA LEU A 20 7.78 -10.76 8.62
C LEU A 20 8.99 -11.67 8.33
N PHE A 21 8.79 -12.90 7.87
CA PHE A 21 9.91 -13.75 7.51
C PHE A 21 10.64 -13.16 6.30
N SER A 22 11.96 -12.98 6.40
CA SER A 22 12.82 -12.59 5.28
C SER A 22 14.00 -13.57 5.21
N PRO A 23 14.28 -14.20 4.06
CA PRO A 23 15.35 -15.19 3.97
C PRO A 23 16.73 -14.52 3.96
N SER A 24 17.70 -15.15 4.62
CA SER A 24 19.10 -14.68 4.67
C SER A 24 19.82 -14.76 3.32
N VAL A 25 19.39 -15.67 2.45
CA VAL A 25 19.88 -15.83 1.07
C VAL A 25 18.74 -15.56 0.12
N ARG A 26 19.03 -14.80 -0.95
CA ARG A 26 18.05 -14.50 -2.00
C ARG A 26 17.44 -15.80 -2.56
N PRO A 27 16.11 -15.94 -2.59
CA PRO A 27 15.47 -17.11 -3.17
C PRO A 27 15.78 -17.28 -4.66
N ILE A 28 15.79 -18.53 -5.11
CA ILE A 28 15.89 -18.86 -6.53
C ILE A 28 14.47 -18.79 -7.12
N ASP A 29 14.31 -18.12 -8.27
CA ASP A 29 13.02 -18.07 -8.95
C ASP A 29 12.82 -19.36 -9.77
N ILE A 30 11.90 -20.21 -9.27
CA ILE A 30 11.47 -21.43 -9.96
C ILE A 30 9.97 -21.27 -10.19
N ARG A 31 9.57 -21.16 -11.46
CA ARG A 31 8.17 -21.08 -11.86
C ARG A 31 7.48 -22.41 -11.59
N SER A 32 6.23 -22.34 -11.17
CA SER A 32 5.38 -23.50 -10.92
C SER A 32 4.00 -23.22 -11.48
N PHE A 33 3.57 -24.01 -12.46
CA PHE A 33 2.23 -23.90 -13.03
C PHE A 33 1.22 -24.82 -12.37
N ASP A 34 1.62 -25.50 -11.29
CA ASP A 34 0.68 -26.17 -10.40
C ASP A 34 -0.28 -25.11 -9.85
N PHE A 35 -1.53 -25.19 -10.31
CA PHE A 35 -2.62 -24.31 -9.92
C PHE A 35 -2.94 -24.54 -8.43
N LEU A 36 -2.15 -23.91 -7.57
CA LEU A 36 -2.41 -23.87 -6.14
C LEU A 36 -3.75 -23.17 -5.91
N ASN A 37 -4.54 -23.69 -4.99
CA ASN A 37 -5.66 -22.97 -4.40
C ASN A 37 -5.10 -21.80 -3.56
N ILE A 38 -4.66 -20.73 -4.23
CA ILE A 38 -4.21 -19.51 -3.57
C ILE A 38 -5.43 -18.92 -2.85
N PRO A 39 -5.34 -18.65 -1.53
CA PRO A 39 -6.50 -18.28 -0.76
C PRO A 39 -7.05 -16.91 -1.18
N SER A 40 -8.37 -16.75 -1.05
CA SER A 40 -9.06 -15.47 -1.31
C SER A 40 -9.02 -14.51 -0.11
N LEU A 41 -8.52 -14.97 1.04
CA LEU A 41 -8.32 -14.22 2.28
C LEU A 41 -7.00 -14.64 2.93
N PRO A 42 -6.36 -13.78 3.74
CA PRO A 42 -5.10 -14.15 4.38
C PRO A 42 -5.34 -15.14 5.52
N ILE A 43 -4.39 -16.05 5.71
CA ILE A 43 -4.33 -16.87 6.92
C ILE A 43 -3.67 -16.04 8.01
N ARG A 44 -4.38 -15.85 9.13
CA ARG A 44 -3.94 -15.06 10.28
C ARG A 44 -4.36 -15.73 11.58
N ASP A 45 -3.54 -15.61 12.61
CA ASP A 45 -3.86 -16.08 13.95
C ASP A 45 -4.99 -15.27 14.60
N LYS A 46 -5.42 -15.67 15.80
CA LYS A 46 -6.53 -15.00 16.50
C LYS A 46 -6.23 -13.53 16.83
N LYS A 47 -4.96 -13.17 17.06
CA LYS A 47 -4.56 -11.84 17.51
C LYS A 47 -4.64 -10.84 16.36
N ILE A 48 -4.12 -11.19 15.19
CA ILE A 48 -4.10 -10.31 14.01
C ILE A 48 -5.19 -10.65 12.97
N ARG A 49 -6.22 -11.41 13.37
CA ARG A 49 -7.34 -11.76 12.50
C ARG A 49 -8.05 -10.53 11.93
N THR A 50 -8.59 -10.69 10.73
CA THR A 50 -9.44 -9.67 10.11
C THR A 50 -10.76 -9.53 10.88
N SER A 51 -11.32 -8.32 10.87
CA SER A 51 -12.56 -7.96 11.56
C SER A 51 -13.41 -7.06 10.67
N GLU A 52 -14.72 -7.30 10.68
CA GLU A 52 -15.70 -6.41 10.03
C GLU A 52 -16.08 -5.21 10.92
N GLN A 53 -15.63 -5.19 12.19
CA GLN A 53 -15.78 -4.02 13.05
C GLN A 53 -14.89 -2.87 12.55
N LYS A 54 -15.45 -1.66 12.51
CA LYS A 54 -14.73 -0.48 12.02
C LYS A 54 -13.90 0.14 13.15
N SER A 55 -12.57 0.16 12.98
CA SER A 55 -11.70 1.13 13.67
C SER A 55 -11.59 2.39 12.82
N LYS A 56 -11.79 3.57 13.42
CA LYS A 56 -11.59 4.85 12.73
C LYS A 56 -10.16 5.31 12.98
N ILE A 57 -9.49 5.74 11.90
CA ILE A 57 -8.23 6.47 12.03
C ILE A 57 -8.51 7.83 12.70
N PRO A 58 -7.70 8.25 13.68
CA PRO A 58 -7.80 9.58 14.27
C PRO A 58 -7.70 10.67 13.21
N ARG A 59 -8.42 11.77 13.42
CA ARG A 59 -8.30 12.94 12.55
C ARG A 59 -6.98 13.66 12.81
N LEU A 60 -6.46 14.37 11.83
CA LEU A 60 -5.13 15.00 11.92
C LEU A 60 -5.00 15.92 13.14
N GLU A 61 -6.05 16.70 13.44
CA GLU A 61 -6.03 17.58 14.60
C GLU A 61 -5.99 16.82 15.92
N GLN A 62 -6.41 15.55 15.97
CA GLN A 62 -6.40 14.75 17.20
C GLN A 62 -5.01 14.18 17.52
N LEU A 63 -4.04 14.34 16.61
CA LEU A 63 -2.65 13.90 16.79
C LEU A 63 -1.87 14.76 17.80
N PHE A 64 -2.46 15.82 18.37
CA PHE A 64 -1.90 16.46 19.57
C PHE A 64 -1.82 15.47 20.74
N ASN A 65 -2.70 14.46 20.79
CA ASN A 65 -2.64 13.38 21.76
C ASN A 65 -1.75 12.24 21.22
N GLU A 66 -0.74 11.87 22.00
CA GLU A 66 0.22 10.82 21.65
C GLU A 66 -0.43 9.45 21.42
N GLU A 67 -1.46 9.08 22.20
CA GLU A 67 -2.19 7.82 22.03
C GLU A 67 -2.78 7.72 20.61
N ASN A 68 -3.30 8.84 20.08
CA ASN A 68 -3.84 8.89 18.72
C ASN A 68 -2.77 8.74 17.64
N ARG A 69 -1.50 9.05 17.94
CA ARG A 69 -0.39 8.78 17.02
C ARG A 69 -0.14 7.28 16.95
N PHE A 70 -0.12 6.57 18.08
CA PHE A 70 0.00 5.11 18.08
C PHE A 70 -1.19 4.41 17.41
N ILE A 71 -2.42 4.88 17.64
CA ILE A 71 -3.61 4.39 16.91
C ILE A 71 -3.45 4.60 15.40
N THR A 72 -2.93 5.75 14.98
CA THR A 72 -2.65 6.03 13.57
C THR A 72 -1.62 5.06 12.98
N LEU A 73 -0.52 4.81 13.69
CA LEU A 73 0.49 3.83 13.26
C LEU A 73 -0.06 2.40 13.22
N HIS A 74 -1.00 2.03 14.10
CA HIS A 74 -1.70 0.73 14.03
C HIS A 74 -2.46 0.56 12.71
N HIS A 75 -3.11 1.63 12.24
CA HIS A 75 -3.77 1.63 10.94
C HIS A 75 -2.77 1.46 9.78
N PHE A 76 -1.60 2.08 9.86
CA PHE A 76 -0.53 1.91 8.86
C PHE A 76 0.07 0.50 8.92
N ALA A 77 0.32 -0.04 10.11
CA ALA A 77 0.77 -1.42 10.26
C ALA A 77 -0.22 -2.44 9.68
N ASN A 78 -1.54 -2.22 9.78
CA ASN A 78 -2.51 -3.08 9.08
C ASN A 78 -2.42 -2.93 7.55
N HIS A 79 -2.14 -1.73 7.04
CA HIS A 79 -1.92 -1.47 5.62
C HIS A 79 -0.73 -2.28 5.12
N GLU A 80 0.43 -2.16 5.78
CA GLU A 80 1.65 -2.88 5.41
C GLU A 80 1.46 -4.39 5.47
N LEU A 81 0.78 -4.88 6.51
CA LEU A 81 0.48 -6.31 6.61
C LEU A 81 -0.34 -6.80 5.40
N MET A 82 -1.35 -6.05 4.95
CA MET A 82 -2.10 -6.43 3.76
C MET A 82 -1.24 -6.36 2.48
N ALA A 83 -0.38 -5.33 2.34
CA ALA A 83 0.51 -5.20 1.19
C ALA A 83 1.49 -6.38 1.09
N ILE A 84 2.17 -6.73 2.18
CA ILE A 84 3.07 -7.89 2.30
C ILE A 84 2.37 -9.16 1.80
N GLU A 85 1.17 -9.43 2.31
CA GLU A 85 0.47 -10.65 1.95
C GLU A 85 -0.02 -10.64 0.48
N LEU A 86 -0.40 -9.48 -0.05
CA LEU A 86 -0.82 -9.35 -1.45
C LEU A 86 0.34 -9.44 -2.44
N PHE A 87 1.53 -8.94 -2.09
CA PHE A 87 2.71 -9.17 -2.92
C PHE A 87 3.12 -10.65 -2.89
N ALA A 88 2.96 -11.33 -1.75
CA ALA A 88 3.17 -12.78 -1.68
C ALA A 88 2.15 -13.52 -2.55
N TRP A 89 0.89 -13.13 -2.48
CA TRP A 89 -0.18 -13.61 -3.36
C TRP A 89 0.15 -13.40 -4.84
N ALA A 90 0.63 -12.21 -5.22
CA ALA A 90 0.98 -11.87 -6.60
C ALA A 90 2.15 -12.71 -7.13
N ILE A 91 3.18 -12.94 -6.31
CA ILE A 91 4.29 -13.85 -6.63
C ILE A 91 3.75 -15.25 -6.95
N LEU A 92 2.79 -15.75 -6.17
CA LEU A 92 2.19 -17.07 -6.41
C LEU A 92 1.25 -17.08 -7.62
N LYS A 93 0.49 -16.01 -7.84
CA LYS A 93 -0.52 -15.91 -8.90
C LYS A 93 0.09 -15.72 -10.28
N PHE A 94 1.08 -14.84 -10.42
CA PHE A 94 1.62 -14.43 -11.72
C PHE A 94 2.89 -15.22 -12.07
N GLN A 95 2.72 -16.52 -12.32
CA GLN A 95 3.83 -17.43 -12.65
C GLN A 95 4.37 -17.22 -14.07
N ASP A 96 3.53 -16.72 -14.98
CA ASP A 96 3.90 -16.37 -16.36
C ASP A 96 4.77 -15.11 -16.46
N ALA A 97 4.78 -14.27 -15.42
CA ALA A 97 5.59 -13.06 -15.40
C ALA A 97 7.09 -13.36 -15.51
N SER A 98 7.86 -12.44 -16.11
CA SER A 98 9.31 -12.56 -16.19
C SER A 98 9.94 -12.66 -14.79
N ALA A 99 11.11 -13.32 -14.70
CA ALA A 99 11.82 -13.42 -13.43
C ALA A 99 12.15 -12.05 -12.83
N SER A 100 12.46 -11.05 -13.69
CA SER A 100 12.72 -9.68 -13.23
C SER A 100 11.51 -9.03 -12.58
N VAL A 101 10.30 -9.25 -13.11
CA VAL A 101 9.05 -8.76 -12.54
C VAL A 101 8.73 -9.46 -11.23
N ARG A 102 8.85 -10.79 -11.18
CA ARG A 102 8.62 -11.58 -9.96
C ARG A 102 9.57 -11.19 -8.83
N PHE A 103 10.84 -10.92 -9.14
CA PHE A 103 11.78 -10.34 -8.18
C PHE A 103 11.48 -8.88 -7.81
N GLY A 104 10.84 -8.13 -8.70
CA GLY A 104 10.29 -6.80 -8.38
C GLY A 104 9.22 -6.86 -7.31
N LEU A 105 8.26 -7.79 -7.43
CA LEU A 105 7.24 -8.06 -6.40
C LEU A 105 7.88 -8.50 -5.07
N TYR A 106 8.89 -9.38 -5.13
CA TYR A 106 9.65 -9.80 -3.96
C TYR A 106 10.35 -8.63 -3.26
N ARG A 107 10.95 -7.72 -4.03
CA ARG A 107 11.62 -6.55 -3.47
C ARG A 107 10.62 -5.63 -2.76
N THR A 108 9.49 -5.31 -3.40
CA THR A 108 8.44 -4.50 -2.75
C THR A 108 8.02 -5.17 -1.44
N LEU A 109 7.73 -6.47 -1.44
CA LEU A 109 7.33 -7.20 -0.24
C LEU A 109 8.34 -7.04 0.92
N LEU A 110 9.65 -7.14 0.66
CA LEU A 110 10.67 -6.92 1.70
C LEU A 110 10.70 -5.48 2.22
N GLU A 111 10.43 -4.51 1.35
CA GLU A 111 10.31 -3.08 1.70
C GLU A 111 9.09 -2.90 2.63
N GLU A 112 7.92 -3.48 2.31
CA GLU A 112 6.74 -3.43 3.19
C GLU A 112 6.96 -4.13 4.53
N GLN A 113 7.71 -5.24 4.54
CA GLN A 113 8.12 -5.89 5.80
C GLN A 113 9.00 -4.97 6.65
N THR A 114 9.79 -4.10 6.03
CA THR A 114 10.61 -3.12 6.74
C THR A 114 9.72 -2.03 7.33
N HIS A 115 8.77 -1.50 6.55
CA HIS A 115 7.80 -0.50 7.02
C HIS A 115 6.95 -1.03 8.17
N LEU A 116 6.43 -2.25 8.05
CA LEU A 116 5.68 -2.90 9.13
C LEU A 116 6.52 -3.02 10.41
N ARG A 117 7.81 -3.37 10.32
CA ARG A 117 8.69 -3.45 11.50
C ARG A 117 8.90 -2.08 12.16
N LEU A 118 9.03 -1.01 11.38
CA LEU A 118 9.14 0.35 11.90
C LEU A 118 7.88 0.71 12.72
N TYR A 119 6.70 0.48 12.14
CA TYR A 119 5.43 0.77 12.84
C TYR A 119 5.24 -0.08 14.09
N LEU A 120 5.51 -1.38 14.03
CA LEU A 120 5.40 -2.28 15.20
C LEU A 120 6.35 -1.87 16.33
N SER A 121 7.59 -1.52 15.99
CA SER A 121 8.57 -1.05 16.98
C SER A 121 8.11 0.23 17.65
N GLU A 122 7.59 1.18 16.85
CA GLU A 122 7.14 2.47 17.36
C GLU A 122 5.87 2.35 18.20
N MET A 123 4.87 1.59 17.75
CA MET A 123 3.64 1.31 18.51
C MET A 123 3.92 0.68 19.87
N LYS A 124 4.91 -0.21 19.95
CA LYS A 124 5.27 -0.91 21.19
C LYS A 124 5.75 0.06 22.28
N LYS A 125 6.35 1.20 21.93
CA LYS A 125 6.74 2.24 22.90
C LYS A 125 5.53 2.81 23.65
N GLY A 126 4.38 2.89 22.99
CA GLY A 126 3.10 3.27 23.57
C GLY A 126 2.32 2.12 24.20
N GLY A 127 2.91 0.92 24.32
CA GLY A 127 2.23 -0.27 24.84
C GLY A 127 1.15 -0.85 23.92
N MET A 128 1.13 -0.47 22.64
CA MET A 128 0.17 -0.97 21.65
C MET A 128 0.79 -2.07 20.78
N GLU A 129 0.00 -3.12 20.53
CA GLU A 129 0.36 -4.22 19.65
C GLU A 129 -0.60 -4.30 18.45
N LEU A 130 -0.11 -4.86 17.34
CA LEU A 130 -0.98 -5.14 16.20
C LEU A 130 -2.05 -6.16 16.59
N GLY A 131 -3.30 -5.88 16.24
CA GLY A 131 -4.46 -6.65 16.68
C GLY A 131 -5.22 -6.10 17.90
N ASP A 132 -4.66 -5.13 18.64
CA ASP A 132 -5.36 -4.51 19.79
C ASP A 132 -6.61 -3.72 19.36
N ARG A 133 -6.66 -3.31 18.09
CA ARG A 133 -7.82 -2.71 17.45
C ARG A 133 -8.24 -3.53 16.24
N PRO A 134 -9.52 -3.48 15.83
CA PRO A 134 -10.02 -4.19 14.65
C PRO A 134 -9.17 -3.94 13.40
N LEU A 135 -8.69 -5.02 12.78
CA LEU A 135 -7.93 -5.01 11.53
C LEU A 135 -8.86 -5.23 10.35
N ASN A 136 -8.88 -4.30 9.41
CA ASN A 136 -9.70 -4.42 8.21
C ASN A 136 -8.99 -5.24 7.10
N SER A 137 -9.74 -5.62 6.07
CA SER A 137 -9.27 -6.42 4.92
C SER A 137 -9.50 -5.71 3.58
N ILE A 138 -9.43 -4.37 3.54
CA ILE A 138 -9.89 -3.59 2.36
C ILE A 138 -9.13 -3.92 1.07
N PHE A 139 -7.84 -4.25 1.15
CA PHE A 139 -7.04 -4.62 -0.02
C PHE A 139 -7.40 -6.02 -0.52
N TRP A 140 -7.58 -6.96 0.41
CA TRP A 140 -8.05 -8.31 0.10
C TRP A 140 -9.41 -8.32 -0.60
N LYS A 141 -10.31 -7.38 -0.26
CA LYS A 141 -11.59 -7.18 -0.97
C LYS A 141 -11.42 -6.80 -2.45
N GLN A 142 -10.22 -6.41 -2.90
CA GLN A 142 -9.91 -6.10 -4.31
C GLN A 142 -9.37 -7.29 -5.11
N ILE A 143 -9.12 -8.46 -4.50
CA ILE A 143 -8.61 -9.64 -5.21
C ILE A 143 -9.39 -9.95 -6.50
N PRO A 144 -10.73 -9.93 -6.54
CA PRO A 144 -11.48 -10.18 -7.79
C PRO A 144 -11.14 -9.22 -8.93
N ARG A 145 -10.64 -8.01 -8.62
CA ARG A 145 -10.24 -6.99 -9.60
C ARG A 145 -8.80 -7.13 -10.08
N MET A 146 -7.97 -7.90 -9.38
CA MET A 146 -6.52 -8.00 -9.63
C MET A 146 -6.13 -9.30 -10.36
N GLN A 147 -6.96 -9.78 -11.29
CA GLN A 147 -6.76 -11.10 -11.91
C GLN A 147 -5.66 -11.15 -12.99
N THR A 148 -5.21 -10.00 -13.50
CA THR A 148 -4.00 -9.89 -14.33
C THR A 148 -2.97 -9.02 -13.62
N LEU A 149 -1.70 -9.11 -14.05
CA LEU A 149 -0.62 -8.37 -13.41
C LEU A 149 -0.73 -6.86 -13.63
N GLU A 150 -1.24 -6.42 -14.78
CA GLU A 150 -1.56 -5.02 -15.07
C GLU A 150 -2.61 -4.49 -14.10
N LYS A 151 -3.69 -5.26 -13.90
CA LYS A 151 -4.75 -4.89 -12.94
C LYS A 151 -4.25 -4.89 -11.50
N PHE A 152 -3.37 -5.83 -11.14
CA PHE A 152 -2.71 -5.84 -9.84
C PHE A 152 -1.89 -4.56 -9.62
N TYR A 153 -1.04 -4.18 -10.58
CA TYR A 153 -0.27 -2.94 -10.46
C TYR A 153 -1.13 -1.67 -10.55
N ALA A 154 -2.26 -1.69 -11.26
CA ALA A 154 -3.17 -0.55 -11.32
C ALA A 154 -3.81 -0.30 -9.94
N VAL A 155 -4.21 -1.37 -9.26
CA VAL A 155 -4.84 -1.30 -7.93
C VAL A 155 -3.80 -1.05 -6.83
N MET A 156 -2.72 -1.85 -6.77
CA MET A 156 -1.72 -1.72 -5.72
C MET A 156 -0.84 -0.50 -5.92
N ALA A 157 -0.11 -0.44 -7.05
CA ALA A 157 0.94 0.55 -7.23
C ALA A 157 0.42 1.93 -7.68
N VAL A 158 -0.37 1.98 -8.75
CA VAL A 158 -0.87 3.28 -9.24
C VAL A 158 -1.89 3.90 -8.28
N SER A 159 -2.68 3.07 -7.61
CA SER A 159 -3.74 3.56 -6.72
C SER A 159 -3.34 3.57 -5.24
N PHE A 160 -3.21 2.42 -4.59
CA PHE A 160 -3.03 2.41 -3.13
C PHE A 160 -1.70 3.00 -2.68
N GLU A 161 -0.58 2.54 -3.22
CA GLU A 161 0.77 3.10 -3.00
C GLU A 161 0.84 4.55 -3.51
N GLY A 162 0.22 4.82 -4.67
CA GLY A 162 0.06 6.17 -5.20
C GLY A 162 -0.58 7.13 -4.17
N ALA A 163 -1.70 6.75 -3.56
CA ALA A 163 -2.31 7.52 -2.48
C ALA A 163 -1.44 7.56 -1.22
N ASN A 164 -0.64 6.52 -0.96
CA ASN A 164 0.27 6.49 0.18
C ASN A 164 1.42 7.50 0.06
N LEU A 165 1.80 7.91 -1.15
CA LEU A 165 2.68 9.07 -1.36
C LEU A 165 2.10 10.35 -0.73
N ASP A 166 0.80 10.59 -0.93
CA ASP A 166 0.12 11.75 -0.35
C ASP A 166 0.01 11.61 1.18
N PHE A 167 -0.43 10.45 1.65
CA PHE A 167 -0.59 10.21 3.09
C PHE A 167 0.74 10.31 3.82
N SER A 168 1.82 9.79 3.26
CA SER A 168 3.14 9.87 3.90
C SER A 168 3.59 11.32 4.08
N LYS A 169 3.37 12.20 3.09
CA LYS A 169 3.63 13.64 3.25
C LYS A 169 2.72 14.29 4.29
N ILE A 170 1.41 14.02 4.23
CA ILE A 170 0.41 14.56 5.17
C ILE A 170 0.76 14.20 6.61
N TYR A 171 1.07 12.93 6.88
CA TYR A 171 1.38 12.49 8.24
C TYR A 171 2.78 12.88 8.68
N THR A 172 3.75 13.03 7.77
CA THR A 172 5.03 13.68 8.09
C THR A 172 4.80 15.08 8.65
N MET A 173 4.08 15.93 7.91
CA MET A 173 3.78 17.30 8.34
C MET A 173 2.97 17.33 9.64
N ALA A 174 1.99 16.44 9.77
CA ALA A 174 1.16 16.38 10.98
C ALA A 174 1.97 15.96 12.22
N PHE A 175 2.86 14.98 12.10
CA PHE A 175 3.73 14.57 13.20
C PHE A 175 4.72 15.69 13.59
N GLU A 176 5.35 16.34 12.60
CA GLU A 176 6.24 17.49 12.85
C GLU A 176 5.49 18.63 13.55
N ARG A 177 4.26 18.93 13.11
CA ARG A 177 3.41 19.98 13.70
C ARG A 177 3.16 19.76 15.20
N PHE A 178 3.01 18.51 15.62
CA PHE A 178 2.80 18.16 17.03
C PHE A 178 4.08 17.69 17.76
N GLY A 179 5.25 17.98 17.19
CA GLY A 179 6.55 17.76 17.81
C GLY A 179 7.06 16.31 17.80
N ASP A 180 6.46 15.42 17.00
CA ASP A 180 6.84 14.00 16.91
C ASP A 180 7.81 13.75 15.74
N LEU A 181 9.05 14.20 15.91
CA LEU A 181 10.06 14.09 14.85
C LEU A 181 10.43 12.63 14.52
N GLU A 182 10.32 11.73 15.50
CA GLU A 182 10.63 10.31 15.31
C GLU A 182 9.60 9.64 14.38
N LYS A 183 8.30 9.85 14.61
CA LYS A 183 7.27 9.31 13.72
C LYS A 183 7.27 9.99 12.36
N ALA A 184 7.61 11.28 12.30
CA ALA A 184 7.79 11.98 11.03
C ALA A 184 8.91 11.34 10.18
N GLU A 185 10.03 10.96 10.81
CA GLU A 185 11.14 10.31 10.10
C GLU A 185 10.78 8.93 9.56
N ILE A 186 9.96 8.17 10.29
CA ILE A 186 9.39 6.91 9.79
C ILE A 186 8.58 7.19 8.51
N MET A 187 7.72 8.20 8.50
CA MET A 187 6.91 8.52 7.31
C MET A 187 7.75 8.99 6.12
N LYS A 188 8.87 9.70 6.35
CA LYS A 188 9.83 10.06 5.30
C LYS A 188 10.50 8.82 4.71
N THR A 189 10.92 7.87 5.55
CA THR A 189 11.49 6.59 5.10
C THR A 189 10.51 5.83 4.22
N VAL A 190 9.25 5.71 4.65
CA VAL A 190 8.20 5.04 3.86
C VAL A 190 7.97 5.76 2.52
N TYR A 191 7.86 7.09 2.53
CA TYR A 191 7.69 7.89 1.32
C TYR A 191 8.77 7.63 0.25
N GLU A 192 10.04 7.51 0.65
CA GLU A 192 11.14 7.28 -0.28
C GLU A 192 11.07 5.91 -0.99
N ASP A 193 10.59 4.88 -0.28
CA ASP A 193 10.39 3.55 -0.85
C ASP A 193 9.12 3.49 -1.71
N GLU A 194 8.04 4.12 -1.28
CA GLU A 194 6.78 4.21 -2.01
C GLU A 194 6.97 4.82 -3.40
N ILE A 195 7.83 5.83 -3.56
CA ILE A 195 8.18 6.37 -4.88
C ILE A 195 8.70 5.26 -5.81
N LYS A 196 9.49 4.32 -5.28
CA LYS A 196 10.07 3.20 -6.05
C LYS A 196 9.01 2.16 -6.38
N HIS A 197 8.08 1.89 -5.47
CA HIS A 197 6.99 0.93 -5.66
C HIS A 197 6.02 1.41 -6.75
N VAL A 198 5.54 2.64 -6.60
CA VAL A 198 4.66 3.32 -7.56
C VAL A 198 5.32 3.39 -8.94
N ARG A 199 6.59 3.79 -9.02
CA ARG A 199 7.36 3.83 -10.28
C ARG A 199 7.41 2.45 -10.94
N ARG A 200 7.66 1.39 -10.18
CA ARG A 200 7.79 0.02 -10.69
C ARG A 200 6.49 -0.45 -11.33
N GLY A 201 5.36 -0.28 -10.64
CA GLY A 201 4.06 -0.69 -11.15
C GLY A 201 3.62 0.15 -12.35
N TYR A 202 3.78 1.47 -12.27
CA TYR A 202 3.43 2.36 -13.38
C TYR A 202 4.28 2.08 -14.63
N GLN A 203 5.59 1.88 -14.50
CA GLN A 203 6.45 1.51 -15.64
C GLN A 203 6.11 0.14 -16.23
N TYR A 204 5.64 -0.81 -15.42
CA TYR A 204 5.13 -2.07 -15.93
C TYR A 204 3.90 -1.85 -16.80
N ILE A 205 2.89 -1.12 -16.29
CA ILE A 205 1.65 -0.80 -17.01
C ILE A 205 1.97 -0.04 -18.29
N LYS A 206 2.83 0.98 -18.23
CA LYS A 206 3.21 1.82 -19.37
C LYS A 206 3.76 1.02 -20.54
N LYS A 207 4.50 -0.06 -20.27
CA LYS A 207 5.03 -0.97 -21.30
C LYS A 207 3.98 -1.87 -21.95
N GLN A 208 2.80 -2.01 -21.34
CA GLN A 208 1.69 -2.80 -21.89
C GLN A 208 0.70 -1.95 -22.70
N ILE A 209 0.88 -0.63 -22.73
CA ILE A 209 0.00 0.27 -23.49
C ILE A 209 0.21 0.01 -24.99
N PRO A 210 -0.86 -0.22 -25.78
CA PRO A 210 -0.76 -0.31 -27.24
C PRO A 210 -0.22 0.99 -27.85
N ASP A 211 0.42 0.94 -29.02
CA ASP A 211 1.04 2.11 -29.67
C ASP A 211 0.10 3.31 -29.87
N SER A 212 -1.20 3.07 -30.00
CA SER A 212 -2.23 4.09 -30.15
C SER A 212 -2.92 4.50 -28.85
N GLY A 213 -2.52 3.94 -27.71
CA GLY A 213 -3.18 4.10 -26.42
C GLY A 213 -2.63 5.27 -25.60
N ASN A 214 -3.52 5.92 -24.83
CA ASN A 214 -3.15 6.92 -23.84
C ASN A 214 -2.99 6.26 -22.45
N GLU A 215 -2.01 6.69 -21.66
CA GLU A 215 -1.73 6.16 -20.33
C GLU A 215 -2.91 6.25 -19.36
N TRP A 216 -3.65 7.36 -19.38
CA TRP A 216 -4.81 7.58 -18.52
C TRP A 216 -5.95 6.62 -18.89
N ASP A 217 -6.31 6.56 -20.17
CA ASP A 217 -7.41 5.70 -20.63
C ASP A 217 -7.08 4.21 -20.44
N TYR A 218 -5.81 3.83 -20.62
CA TYR A 218 -5.36 2.48 -20.34
C TYR A 218 -5.48 2.16 -18.84
N TYR A 219 -5.05 3.04 -17.95
CA TYR A 219 -5.27 2.88 -16.51
C TYR A 219 -6.76 2.75 -16.15
N LEU A 220 -7.63 3.57 -16.74
CA LEU A 220 -9.08 3.47 -16.54
C LEU A 220 -9.64 2.12 -16.98
N SER A 221 -9.09 1.52 -18.04
CA SER A 221 -9.50 0.19 -18.51
C SER A 221 -9.09 -0.96 -17.57
N LEU A 222 -8.10 -0.73 -16.70
CA LEU A 222 -7.59 -1.74 -15.76
C LEU A 222 -8.36 -1.76 -14.44
N ILE A 223 -9.13 -0.71 -14.12
CA ILE A 223 -9.92 -0.60 -12.91
C ILE A 223 -11.41 -0.68 -13.21
N GLU A 224 -12.21 -1.14 -12.24
CA GLU A 224 -13.65 -1.32 -12.41
C GLU A 224 -14.43 -0.85 -11.18
N PHE A 225 -15.58 -0.22 -11.41
CA PHE A 225 -16.48 0.26 -10.35
C PHE A 225 -16.79 -0.86 -9.32
N PRO A 226 -16.86 -0.54 -8.01
CA PRO A 226 -16.77 0.76 -7.36
C PRO A 226 -15.33 1.24 -7.08
N PHE A 227 -14.32 0.60 -7.68
CA PHE A 227 -12.95 1.10 -7.60
C PHE A 227 -12.74 2.21 -8.63
N THR A 228 -12.44 3.42 -8.17
CA THR A 228 -12.28 4.62 -9.00
C THR A 228 -10.89 5.23 -8.83
N PRO A 229 -10.42 6.07 -9.76
CA PRO A 229 -9.17 6.81 -9.64
C PRO A 229 -9.03 7.65 -8.36
N ARG A 230 -10.14 7.96 -7.67
CA ARG A 230 -10.10 8.60 -6.34
C ARG A 230 -9.26 7.79 -5.33
N ARG A 231 -9.19 6.47 -5.49
CA ARG A 231 -8.34 5.59 -4.65
C ARG A 231 -6.85 5.81 -4.85
N ALA A 232 -6.46 6.52 -5.90
CA ALA A 232 -5.10 6.94 -6.18
C ALA A 232 -4.74 8.31 -5.57
N LYS A 233 -5.55 8.86 -4.66
CA LYS A 233 -5.31 10.16 -3.99
C LYS A 233 -5.48 10.06 -2.48
N GLY A 234 -4.64 10.78 -1.74
CA GLY A 234 -4.84 11.05 -0.32
C GLY A 234 -5.91 12.11 -0.07
N TYR A 235 -5.96 12.65 1.16
CA TYR A 235 -6.87 13.75 1.49
C TYR A 235 -6.55 15.03 0.71
N HIS A 236 -5.26 15.27 0.50
CA HIS A 236 -4.72 16.28 -0.39
C HIS A 236 -3.87 15.55 -1.42
N TYR A 237 -3.96 15.96 -2.68
CA TYR A 237 -3.18 15.37 -3.75
C TYR A 237 -1.94 16.22 -4.00
N PHE A 238 -0.76 15.61 -4.03
CA PHE A 238 0.50 16.26 -4.32
C PHE A 238 1.00 15.84 -5.71
N PRO A 239 0.71 16.59 -6.79
CA PRO A 239 1.06 16.24 -8.16
C PRO A 239 2.53 15.88 -8.35
N GLU A 240 3.43 16.59 -7.66
CA GLU A 240 4.87 16.44 -7.75
C GLU A 240 5.36 15.04 -7.36
N THR A 241 4.62 14.35 -6.48
CA THR A 241 4.98 12.98 -6.05
C THR A 241 4.82 11.97 -7.19
N ARG A 242 3.81 12.16 -8.06
CA ARG A 242 3.59 11.29 -9.23
C ARG A 242 4.62 11.58 -10.32
N ILE A 243 4.97 12.85 -10.51
CA ILE A 243 6.08 13.24 -11.39
C ILE A 243 7.38 12.59 -10.91
N GLN A 244 7.66 12.63 -9.60
CA GLN A 244 8.82 11.97 -9.02
C GLN A 244 8.79 10.45 -9.24
N ALA A 245 7.63 9.81 -9.16
CA ALA A 245 7.42 8.41 -9.50
C ALA A 245 7.49 8.11 -11.01
N GLY A 246 7.61 9.13 -11.87
CA GLY A 246 7.84 9.01 -13.31
C GLY A 246 6.59 9.04 -14.18
N PHE A 247 5.47 9.54 -13.66
CA PHE A 247 4.22 9.69 -14.41
C PHE A 247 4.34 10.81 -15.44
N SER A 248 3.57 10.72 -16.53
CA SER A 248 3.42 11.85 -17.47
C SER A 248 2.63 12.99 -16.84
N GLU A 249 2.93 14.22 -17.26
CA GLU A 249 2.19 15.42 -16.82
C GLU A 249 0.69 15.33 -17.14
N GLU A 250 0.35 14.70 -18.27
CA GLU A 250 -1.04 14.47 -18.65
C GLU A 250 -1.75 13.57 -17.64
N PHE A 251 -1.16 12.41 -17.29
CA PHE A 251 -1.74 11.51 -16.30
C PHE A 251 -1.93 12.23 -14.96
N VAL A 252 -0.91 12.96 -14.50
CA VAL A 252 -0.94 13.70 -13.24
C VAL A 252 -2.08 14.73 -13.23
N THR A 253 -2.24 15.47 -14.31
CA THR A 253 -3.31 16.47 -14.47
C THR A 253 -4.70 15.83 -14.52
N LYS A 254 -4.85 14.70 -15.22
CA LYS A 254 -6.11 13.96 -15.29
C LYS A 254 -6.50 13.39 -13.93
N LEU A 255 -5.54 12.86 -13.17
CA LEU A 255 -5.76 12.34 -11.82
C LEU A 255 -6.16 13.45 -10.85
N GLU A 256 -5.49 14.61 -10.90
CA GLU A 256 -5.82 15.78 -10.10
C GLU A 256 -7.28 16.18 -10.30
N ARG A 257 -7.68 16.38 -11.56
CA ARG A 257 -9.04 16.80 -11.98
C ARG A 257 -10.11 15.72 -11.83
N TYR A 258 -9.75 14.47 -11.54
CA TYR A 258 -10.72 13.41 -11.39
C TYR A 258 -11.58 13.61 -10.12
N GLU A 259 -12.90 13.67 -10.30
CA GLU A 259 -13.88 13.72 -9.23
C GLU A 259 -14.97 12.65 -9.41
N ASP A 260 -15.46 12.11 -8.30
CA ASP A 260 -16.64 11.25 -8.24
C ASP A 260 -17.61 11.74 -7.16
N GLU A 261 -18.78 11.10 -7.01
CA GLU A 261 -19.82 11.48 -6.04
C GLU A 261 -19.36 11.47 -4.56
N TYR A 262 -18.17 10.95 -4.27
CA TYR A 262 -17.57 10.89 -2.95
C TYR A 262 -16.45 11.92 -2.73
N THR A 263 -16.02 12.68 -3.75
CA THR A 263 -14.89 13.63 -3.66
C THR A 263 -15.12 14.74 -2.63
N GLY A 264 -16.34 15.26 -2.49
CA GLY A 264 -16.67 16.36 -1.56
C GLY A 264 -16.72 16.00 -0.06
N ARG A 265 -16.34 14.78 0.34
CA ARG A 265 -16.43 14.31 1.74
C ARG A 265 -15.14 14.45 2.55
N VAL A 266 -14.04 14.90 1.92
CA VAL A 266 -12.79 15.21 2.63
C VAL A 266 -12.88 16.64 3.16
N ASN A 267 -12.77 16.79 4.48
CA ASN A 267 -12.93 18.08 5.13
C ASN A 267 -11.66 18.92 4.89
N SER A 268 -11.62 19.66 3.76
CA SER A 268 -10.53 20.57 3.38
C SER A 268 -10.14 21.54 4.49
N ARG A 269 -11.10 21.85 5.37
CA ARG A 269 -10.89 22.60 6.61
C ARG A 269 -9.80 22.02 7.50
N ILE A 270 -9.70 20.70 7.66
CA ILE A 270 -8.71 20.06 8.55
C ILE A 270 -7.30 20.18 7.96
N LEU A 271 -7.17 20.02 6.64
CA LEU A 271 -5.88 20.20 5.97
C LEU A 271 -5.38 21.63 6.10
N LYS A 272 -6.29 22.60 5.97
CA LYS A 272 -5.97 24.02 6.18
C LYS A 272 -5.63 24.34 7.63
N GLU A 273 -6.43 23.89 8.59
CA GLU A 273 -6.25 24.21 10.02
C GLU A 273 -5.02 23.53 10.65
N VAL A 274 -4.65 22.33 10.18
CA VAL A 274 -3.57 21.55 10.77
C VAL A 274 -2.26 21.67 9.98
N LEU A 275 -2.33 21.73 8.65
CA LEU A 275 -1.18 21.64 7.76
C LEU A 275 -0.93 22.90 6.92
N ASP A 276 -1.76 23.93 7.06
CA ASP A 276 -1.71 25.17 6.26
C ASP A 276 -1.76 24.91 4.72
N LEU A 277 -2.36 23.78 4.31
CA LEU A 277 -2.55 23.41 2.91
C LEU A 277 -3.89 23.97 2.39
N SER A 278 -3.86 24.62 1.23
CA SER A 278 -5.04 25.17 0.54
C SER A 278 -5.61 24.24 -0.51
#